data_AF-A0A8T5RQL7-F1
#
_entry.id   AF-A0A8T5RQL7-F1
#
_cell.length_a   1.000
_cell.length_b   1.000
_cell.length_c   1.000
_cell.angle_alpha   90.00
_cell.angle_beta   90.00
_cell.angle_gamma   90.00
#
_symmetry.space_group_name_H-M   'P 1'
#
loop_
_entity.id
_entity.type
_entity.pdbx_description
1 polymer ?
#
loop_
_entity_poly.entity_id
_entity_poly.type
_entity_poly.pdbx_seq_one_letter_code
_entity_poly.pdbx_strand_id
1 'polypeptide(L)'
;MVDDNNSVSFYNKKKRSVCVIRRDLAKIYEIEVEASEAPVLNKILSDPEPYESSMADVKILEAEIFPINYSFQKVFGADKEFKMNSIKLAIGSNYNDYVTIGENDLVRFDVKPTLTGLNRFIEENKESILGFLDCEYVSEEGNVFYLNCSKKNVSENIFSIKLLILASMQQRGFFLQQEHKYYGLQLYIVIESRTPNDNKLLEFLKELGFDWEVIFFRRKLAIDDWTEIECEKNSENLKSFLRAKYETLNYFDVNNILRLVVKNQLPFKVADKMALLLFKMKNERVSRSKDHGYQENEYQEEQSQQDEYSITLKKAEVAASAKLACAYLGIQKKIIFDRDISVEEISKYENELTNM
;
A
#
# COMPACT_ATOMS: atom_id res chain seq x y z
N MET A 1 3.76 -1.61 18.36
CA MET A 1 4.39 -2.69 17.57
C MET A 1 3.81 -2.59 16.17
N VAL A 2 4.62 -2.37 15.13
CA VAL A 2 4.12 -2.36 13.74
C VAL A 2 3.92 -3.83 13.34
N ASP A 3 2.67 -4.30 13.38
CA ASP A 3 2.30 -5.62 12.86
C ASP A 3 2.09 -5.55 11.34
N ASP A 4 1.95 -6.70 10.68
CA ASP A 4 1.71 -6.78 9.22
C ASP A 4 0.35 -6.19 8.78
N ASN A 5 -0.47 -5.73 9.73
CA ASN A 5 -1.82 -5.22 9.50
C ASN A 5 -1.88 -3.70 9.65
N ASN A 6 -0.84 -3.07 10.19
CA ASN A 6 -0.76 -1.64 10.44
C ASN A 6 0.26 -0.97 9.54
N SER A 7 -0.13 0.13 8.90
CA SER A 7 0.77 0.98 8.13
C SER A 7 0.64 2.43 8.57
N VAL A 8 1.77 3.13 8.66
CA VAL A 8 1.82 4.56 8.98
C VAL A 8 2.51 5.29 7.84
N SER A 9 1.82 6.26 7.26
CA SER A 9 2.29 7.05 6.13
C SER A 9 2.32 8.52 6.52
N PHE A 10 3.41 9.22 6.18
CA PHE A 10 3.51 10.66 6.34
C PHE A 10 3.82 11.30 5.00
N TYR A 11 3.02 12.30 4.62
CA TYR A 11 3.26 13.09 3.42
C TYR A 11 2.86 14.55 3.65
N ASN A 12 3.44 15.44 2.85
CA ASN A 12 3.08 16.85 2.88
C ASN A 12 2.04 17.13 1.80
N LYS A 13 0.94 17.80 2.17
CA LYS A 13 -0.08 18.29 1.25
C LYS A 13 -0.18 19.80 1.39
N LYS A 14 0.33 20.53 0.39
CA LYS A 14 0.43 22.01 0.42
C LYS A 14 1.27 22.47 1.63
N LYS A 15 0.67 23.23 2.56
CA LYS A 15 1.29 23.72 3.81
C LYS A 15 0.92 22.87 5.04
N ARG A 16 0.46 21.63 4.84
CA ARG A 16 0.07 20.71 5.91
C ARG A 16 0.91 19.44 5.84
N SER A 17 1.29 18.95 7.01
CA SER A 17 1.77 17.59 7.18
C SER A 17 0.56 16.69 7.44
N VAL A 18 0.49 15.56 6.75
CA VAL A 18 -0.56 14.56 6.93
C VAL A 18 0.08 13.27 7.41
N CYS A 19 -0.40 12.75 8.54
CA CYS A 19 -0.11 11.41 9.03
C CYS A 19 -1.36 10.54 8.82
N VAL A 20 -1.19 9.40 8.18
CA VAL A 20 -2.25 8.42 7.95
C VAL A 20 -1.82 7.11 8.58
N ILE A 21 -2.58 6.66 9.56
CA ILE A 21 -2.46 5.32 10.12
C ILE A 21 -3.58 4.50 9.48
N ARG A 22 -3.24 3.33 8.94
CA ARG A 22 -4.21 2.39 8.38
C ARG A 22 -4.03 1.05 9.07
N ARG A 23 -5.13 0.46 9.51
CA ARG A 23 -5.20 -0.89 10.09
C ARG A 23 -6.15 -1.76 9.26
N ASP A 24 -5.68 -2.94 8.88
CA ASP A 24 -6.49 -3.95 8.20
C ASP A 24 -7.33 -4.73 9.22
N LEU A 25 -8.66 -4.57 9.14
CA LEU A 25 -9.61 -5.20 10.06
C LEU A 25 -10.11 -6.55 9.55
N ALA A 26 -10.14 -6.73 8.22
CA ALA A 26 -10.71 -7.93 7.58
C ALA A 26 -9.91 -9.21 7.89
N LYS A 27 -8.68 -9.10 8.38
CA LYS A 27 -7.87 -10.24 8.84
C LYS A 27 -8.20 -10.71 10.26
N ILE A 28 -8.91 -9.89 11.03
CA ILE A 28 -9.11 -10.08 12.48
C ILE A 28 -10.59 -10.28 12.79
N TYR A 29 -11.48 -9.56 12.11
CA TYR A 29 -12.90 -9.55 12.36
C TYR A 29 -13.67 -10.13 11.19
N GLU A 30 -14.79 -10.80 11.50
CA GLU A 30 -15.71 -11.30 10.49
C GLU A 30 -16.56 -10.15 9.92
N ILE A 31 -16.79 -10.22 8.62
CA ILE A 31 -17.68 -9.32 7.89
C ILE A 31 -18.71 -10.23 7.23
N GLU A 32 -19.96 -10.08 7.65
CA GLU A 32 -21.06 -10.82 7.03
C GLU A 32 -21.55 -10.04 5.83
N VAL A 33 -21.61 -10.72 4.69
CA VAL A 33 -22.10 -10.17 3.43
C VAL A 33 -23.35 -10.95 3.06
N GLU A 34 -24.49 -10.28 3.13
CA GLU A 34 -25.74 -10.83 2.65
C GLU A 34 -26.13 -10.14 1.35
N ALA A 35 -26.47 -10.94 0.34
CA ALA A 35 -27.09 -10.43 -0.86
C ALA A 35 -28.52 -9.98 -0.50
N SER A 36 -28.70 -8.67 -0.32
CA SER A 36 -30.03 -8.09 -0.11
C SER A 36 -30.83 -8.15 -1.41
N GLU A 37 -32.15 -8.28 -1.30
CA GLU A 37 -33.02 -7.96 -2.43
C GLU A 37 -32.75 -6.51 -2.85
N ALA A 38 -32.52 -6.28 -4.14
CA ALA A 38 -32.33 -4.95 -4.70
C ALA A 38 -33.52 -4.05 -4.29
N PRO A 39 -33.28 -2.81 -3.81
CA PRO A 39 -34.35 -1.89 -3.46
C PRO A 39 -35.38 -1.80 -4.59
N VAL A 40 -36.67 -1.70 -4.27
CA VAL A 40 -37.73 -1.55 -5.29
C VAL A 40 -37.43 -0.35 -6.23
N LEU A 41 -36.71 0.66 -5.71
CA LEU A 41 -36.17 1.79 -6.47
C LEU A 41 -35.29 1.39 -7.67
N ASN A 42 -34.52 0.30 -7.59
CA ASN A 42 -33.73 -0.22 -8.71
C ASN A 42 -34.59 -0.71 -9.88
N LYS A 43 -35.91 -0.91 -9.69
CA LYS A 43 -36.83 -1.17 -10.81
C LYS A 43 -37.14 0.08 -11.65
N ILE A 44 -36.79 1.27 -11.16
CA ILE A 44 -37.16 2.57 -11.73
C ILE A 44 -35.92 3.39 -12.13
N LEU A 45 -34.73 3.02 -11.65
CA LEU A 45 -33.45 3.64 -12.02
C LEU A 45 -32.96 3.10 -13.38
N SER A 46 -32.39 3.98 -14.21
CA SER A 46 -31.80 3.61 -15.50
C SER A 46 -30.53 2.76 -15.35
N ASP A 47 -29.79 2.98 -14.26
CA ASP A 47 -28.66 2.16 -13.83
C ASP A 47 -28.98 1.61 -12.43
N PRO A 48 -29.31 0.31 -12.30
CA PRO A 48 -29.59 -0.30 -11.01
C PRO A 48 -28.33 -0.33 -10.15
N GLU A 49 -28.44 0.13 -8.90
CA GLU A 49 -27.33 0.10 -7.96
C GLU A 49 -27.09 -1.33 -7.45
N PRO A 50 -25.87 -1.87 -7.49
CA PRO A 50 -25.57 -3.14 -6.82
C PRO A 50 -25.82 -2.98 -5.31
N TYR A 51 -26.77 -3.75 -4.77
CA TYR A 51 -27.17 -3.66 -3.36
C TYR A 51 -26.86 -4.98 -2.66
N GLU A 52 -25.61 -5.14 -2.24
CA GLU A 52 -25.26 -6.13 -1.23
C GLU A 52 -25.20 -5.39 0.11
N SER A 53 -25.89 -5.87 1.14
CA SER A 53 -25.77 -5.28 2.48
C SER A 53 -24.66 -6.01 3.21
N SER A 54 -23.68 -5.27 3.70
CA SER A 54 -22.59 -5.84 4.49
C SER A 54 -22.65 -5.31 5.90
N MET A 55 -22.59 -6.24 6.85
CA MET A 55 -22.64 -5.94 8.27
C MET A 55 -21.29 -6.24 8.89
N ALA A 56 -20.72 -5.23 9.55
CA ALA A 56 -19.49 -5.34 10.30
C ALA A 56 -19.80 -5.59 11.79
N ASP A 57 -19.03 -6.48 12.42
CA ASP A 57 -19.20 -6.85 13.85
C ASP A 57 -19.00 -5.61 14.75
N VAL A 58 -19.97 -5.34 15.63
CA VAL A 58 -19.94 -4.25 16.61
C VAL A 58 -18.69 -4.29 17.50
N LYS A 59 -18.07 -5.46 17.69
CA LYS A 59 -16.79 -5.61 18.42
C LYS A 59 -15.67 -4.76 17.83
N ILE A 60 -15.72 -4.42 16.55
CA ILE A 60 -14.76 -3.49 15.93
C ILE A 60 -14.85 -2.12 16.61
N LEU A 61 -16.05 -1.63 16.91
CA LEU A 61 -16.22 -0.35 17.61
C LEU A 61 -15.63 -0.43 19.02
N GLU A 62 -15.93 -1.52 19.74
CA GLU A 62 -15.46 -1.76 21.11
C GLU A 62 -13.93 -1.89 21.22
N ALA A 63 -13.32 -2.68 20.33
CA ALA A 63 -11.91 -3.04 20.41
C ALA A 63 -10.97 -2.09 19.64
N GLU A 64 -11.47 -1.39 18.62
CA GLU A 64 -10.62 -0.58 17.74
C GLU A 64 -10.95 0.92 17.84
N ILE A 65 -12.23 1.30 17.90
CA ILE A 65 -12.63 2.72 17.81
C ILE A 65 -12.65 3.41 19.17
N PHE A 66 -13.34 2.85 20.16
CA PHE A 66 -13.44 3.47 21.48
C PHE A 66 -12.08 3.64 22.19
N PRO A 67 -11.13 2.68 22.09
CA PRO A 67 -9.77 2.87 22.59
C PRO A 67 -9.08 4.10 22.01
N ILE A 68 -9.26 4.39 20.72
CA ILE A 68 -8.68 5.58 20.09
C ILE A 68 -9.26 6.86 20.71
N ASN A 69 -10.56 6.89 21.01
CA ASN A 69 -11.18 8.04 21.68
C ASN A 69 -10.62 8.24 23.09
N TYR A 70 -10.39 7.16 23.85
CA TYR A 70 -9.76 7.25 25.18
C TYR A 70 -8.31 7.75 25.09
N SER A 71 -7.51 7.20 24.18
CA SER A 71 -6.15 7.68 23.91
C SER A 71 -6.14 9.16 23.51
N PHE A 72 -7.10 9.58 22.70
CA PHE A 72 -7.24 10.97 22.28
C PHE A 72 -7.57 11.90 23.46
N GLN A 73 -8.53 11.53 24.30
CA GLN A 73 -8.90 12.29 25.51
C GLN A 73 -7.72 12.42 26.48
N LYS A 74 -6.92 11.35 26.64
CA LYS A 74 -5.75 11.35 27.52
C LYS A 74 -4.68 12.37 27.07
N VAL A 75 -4.46 12.51 25.76
CA VAL A 75 -3.42 13.40 25.21
C VAL A 75 -3.92 14.84 25.01
N PHE A 76 -5.16 15.01 24.56
CA PHE A 76 -5.67 16.32 24.14
C PHE A 76 -6.59 17.02 25.14
N GLY A 77 -7.05 16.30 26.17
CA GLY A 77 -7.95 16.78 27.22
C GLY A 77 -9.24 15.95 27.28
N ALA A 78 -9.73 15.67 28.51
CA ALA A 78 -10.92 14.84 28.73
C ALA A 78 -12.22 15.48 28.19
N ASP A 79 -12.24 16.80 28.03
CA ASP A 79 -13.33 17.57 27.43
C ASP A 79 -13.39 17.44 25.89
N LYS A 80 -12.33 16.91 25.27
CA LYS A 80 -12.27 16.75 23.82
C LYS A 80 -12.65 15.34 23.42
N GLU A 81 -13.70 15.24 22.60
CA GLU A 81 -14.07 13.99 21.96
C GLU A 81 -14.27 14.15 20.46
N PHE A 82 -14.22 13.02 19.75
CA PHE A 82 -14.59 12.93 18.36
C PHE A 82 -16.09 13.11 18.17
N LYS A 83 -16.44 13.98 17.22
CA LYS A 83 -17.82 14.08 16.73
C LYS A 83 -18.10 12.90 15.80
N MET A 84 -19.22 12.23 16.03
CA MET A 84 -19.77 11.21 15.14
C MET A 84 -20.46 11.93 13.98
N ASN A 85 -19.97 11.70 12.76
CA ASN A 85 -20.51 12.35 11.56
C ASN A 85 -21.43 11.40 10.78
N SER A 86 -21.05 10.11 10.67
CA SER A 86 -21.92 9.08 10.10
C SER A 86 -21.66 7.73 10.75
N ILE A 87 -22.76 7.02 11.01
CA ILE A 87 -22.81 5.61 11.38
C ILE A 87 -24.23 5.10 11.09
N LYS A 88 -24.36 3.81 10.77
CA LYS A 88 -25.63 3.11 10.63
C LYS A 88 -25.57 1.81 11.42
N LEU A 89 -26.40 1.66 12.43
CA LEU A 89 -26.47 0.46 13.28
C LEU A 89 -27.60 -0.45 12.82
N ALA A 90 -27.40 -1.76 12.89
CA ALA A 90 -28.45 -2.76 12.75
C ALA A 90 -28.93 -3.18 14.15
N ILE A 91 -30.22 -2.96 14.43
CA ILE A 91 -30.84 -3.28 15.72
C ILE A 91 -31.98 -4.27 15.48
N GLY A 92 -31.91 -5.44 16.10
CA GLY A 92 -32.88 -6.51 15.84
C GLY A 92 -32.65 -7.73 16.71
N SER A 93 -33.45 -8.77 16.45
CA SER A 93 -33.34 -10.05 17.15
C SER A 93 -32.39 -11.02 16.44
N ASN A 94 -32.26 -10.90 15.11
CA ASN A 94 -31.40 -11.73 14.28
C ASN A 94 -31.16 -11.06 12.90
N TYR A 95 -30.22 -11.60 12.11
CA TYR A 95 -29.81 -11.04 10.80
C TYR A 95 -30.92 -10.98 9.74
N ASN A 96 -32.01 -11.74 9.89
CA ASN A 96 -33.16 -11.68 8.98
C ASN A 96 -34.28 -10.74 9.47
N ASP A 97 -34.16 -10.16 10.68
CA ASP A 97 -35.18 -9.34 11.31
C ASP A 97 -34.53 -8.23 12.15
N TYR A 98 -34.12 -7.16 11.46
CA TYR A 98 -33.54 -5.97 12.05
C TYR A 98 -34.01 -4.69 11.37
N VAL A 99 -33.94 -3.59 12.13
CA VAL A 99 -34.12 -2.23 11.64
C VAL A 99 -32.79 -1.50 11.64
N THR A 100 -32.67 -0.47 10.81
CA THR A 100 -31.46 0.36 10.76
C THR A 100 -31.69 1.68 11.48
N ILE A 101 -30.70 2.11 12.26
CA ILE A 101 -30.69 3.41 12.94
C ILE A 101 -29.45 4.19 12.49
N GLY A 102 -29.65 5.34 11.86
CA GLY A 102 -28.58 6.23 11.43
C GLY A 102 -28.20 7.28 12.47
N GLU A 103 -27.23 8.15 12.16
CA GLU A 103 -26.77 9.17 13.11
C GLU A 103 -27.89 10.16 13.50
N ASN A 104 -28.75 10.53 12.55
CA ASN A 104 -29.85 11.47 12.80
C ASN A 104 -30.92 10.85 13.71
N ASP A 105 -31.14 9.55 13.60
CA ASP A 105 -32.10 8.84 14.46
C ASP A 105 -31.55 8.71 15.87
N LEU A 106 -30.25 8.38 16.03
CA LEU A 106 -29.58 8.40 17.34
C LEU A 106 -29.73 9.77 18.03
N VAL A 107 -29.55 10.87 17.30
CA VAL A 107 -29.75 12.23 17.85
C VAL A 107 -31.20 12.49 18.26
N ARG A 108 -32.19 11.95 17.53
CA ARG A 108 -33.61 12.04 17.89
C ARG A 108 -33.95 11.24 19.15
N PHE A 109 -33.17 10.20 19.46
CA PHE A 109 -33.25 9.42 20.70
C PHE A 109 -32.33 9.95 21.81
N ASP A 110 -31.99 11.25 21.78
CA ASP A 110 -31.15 11.93 22.78
C ASP A 110 -29.72 11.35 22.94
N VAL A 111 -29.23 10.58 21.97
CA VAL A 111 -27.84 10.14 21.94
C VAL A 111 -26.97 11.30 21.47
N LYS A 112 -25.99 11.68 22.29
CA LYS A 112 -25.02 12.72 21.91
C LYS A 112 -24.25 12.26 20.66
N PRO A 113 -24.09 13.10 19.62
CA PRO A 113 -23.46 12.72 18.35
C PRO A 113 -21.93 12.68 18.46
N THR A 114 -21.42 11.86 19.37
CA THR A 114 -20.00 11.74 19.74
C THR A 114 -19.67 10.29 20.05
N LEU A 115 -18.38 9.92 19.97
CA LEU A 115 -17.97 8.54 20.23
C LEU A 115 -18.32 8.06 21.63
N THR A 116 -18.27 8.95 22.63
CA THR A 116 -18.70 8.61 23.99
C THR A 116 -20.22 8.37 24.07
N GLY A 117 -21.01 9.17 23.36
CA GLY A 117 -22.46 8.98 23.27
C GLY A 117 -22.81 7.65 22.60
N LEU A 118 -22.14 7.34 21.49
CA LEU A 118 -22.28 6.05 20.81
C LEU A 118 -21.88 4.88 21.71
N ASN A 119 -20.74 4.95 22.40
CA ASN A 119 -20.30 3.88 23.31
C ASN A 119 -21.36 3.57 24.37
N ARG A 120 -21.92 4.59 25.02
CA ARG A 120 -22.99 4.41 26.02
C ARG A 120 -24.23 3.76 25.42
N PHE A 121 -24.65 4.21 24.24
CA PHE A 121 -25.79 3.63 23.55
C PHE A 121 -25.57 2.14 23.25
N ILE A 122 -24.36 1.75 22.81
CA ILE A 122 -24.03 0.35 22.53
C ILE A 122 -23.98 -0.47 23.82
N GLU A 123 -23.37 0.04 24.89
CA GLU A 123 -23.31 -0.63 26.19
C GLU A 123 -24.71 -0.89 26.77
N GLU A 124 -25.62 0.09 26.65
CA GLU A 124 -27.00 -0.02 27.12
C GLU A 124 -27.87 -0.98 26.29
N ASN A 125 -27.53 -1.20 25.02
CA ASN A 125 -28.34 -1.96 24.05
C ASN A 125 -27.60 -3.14 23.44
N LYS A 126 -26.56 -3.65 24.11
CA LYS A 126 -25.61 -4.64 23.58
C LYS A 126 -26.27 -5.91 23.02
N GLU A 127 -27.36 -6.37 23.62
CA GLU A 127 -28.07 -7.59 23.19
C GLU A 127 -28.88 -7.40 21.90
N SER A 128 -29.26 -6.16 21.58
CA SER A 128 -30.13 -5.84 20.45
C SER A 128 -29.35 -5.38 19.22
N ILE A 129 -28.07 -5.00 19.36
CA ILE A 129 -27.25 -4.48 18.28
C ILE A 129 -26.53 -5.66 17.61
N LEU A 130 -26.89 -5.93 16.36
CA LEU A 130 -26.30 -7.01 15.58
C LEU A 130 -24.96 -6.60 14.97
N GLY A 131 -24.82 -5.33 14.61
CA GLY A 131 -23.63 -4.80 13.96
C GLY A 131 -23.83 -3.39 13.41
N PHE A 132 -22.91 -2.96 12.56
CA PHE A 132 -23.02 -1.70 11.84
C PHE A 132 -22.83 -1.89 10.34
N LEU A 133 -23.52 -1.05 9.57
CA LEU A 133 -23.73 -1.19 8.13
C LEU A 133 -23.04 -0.04 7.38
N ASP A 134 -22.98 -0.18 6.06
CA ASP A 134 -22.52 0.87 5.17
C ASP A 134 -23.46 2.10 5.20
N CYS A 135 -22.85 3.27 5.25
CA CYS A 135 -23.53 4.56 5.32
C CYS A 135 -23.54 5.29 3.98
N GLU A 136 -22.42 5.25 3.25
CA GLU A 136 -22.19 6.09 2.08
C GLU A 136 -21.27 5.36 1.10
N TYR A 137 -21.66 5.34 -0.17
CA TYR A 137 -20.82 4.89 -1.28
C TYR A 137 -20.31 6.09 -2.08
N VAL A 138 -19.00 6.24 -2.17
CA VAL A 138 -18.33 7.27 -2.97
C VAL A 138 -17.86 6.64 -4.26
N SER A 139 -18.67 6.81 -5.30
CA SER A 139 -18.52 6.12 -6.60
C SER A 139 -17.20 6.42 -7.30
N GLU A 140 -16.69 7.64 -7.19
CA GLU A 140 -15.48 8.11 -7.86
C GLU A 140 -14.23 7.40 -7.34
N GLU A 141 -14.21 7.10 -6.04
CA GLU A 141 -13.11 6.41 -5.36
C GLU A 141 -13.40 4.91 -5.18
N GLY A 142 -14.62 4.48 -5.49
CA GLY A 142 -15.13 3.15 -5.20
C GLY A 142 -15.01 2.79 -3.72
N ASN A 143 -15.23 3.74 -2.82
CA ASN A 143 -15.12 3.53 -1.37
C ASN A 143 -16.49 3.42 -0.72
N VAL A 144 -16.66 2.46 0.17
CA VAL A 144 -17.86 2.28 1.00
C VAL A 144 -17.49 2.63 2.44
N PHE A 145 -18.15 3.64 3.01
CA PHE A 145 -17.91 4.11 4.39
C PHE A 145 -18.89 3.47 5.36
N TYR A 146 -18.38 2.96 6.48
CA TYR A 146 -19.18 2.40 7.57
C TYR A 146 -19.20 3.32 8.81
N LEU A 147 -18.11 4.06 9.03
CA LEU A 147 -17.99 4.99 10.15
C LEU A 147 -17.19 6.21 9.72
N ASN A 148 -17.67 7.40 10.09
CA ASN A 148 -16.91 8.63 9.98
C ASN A 148 -17.01 9.44 11.27
N CYS A 149 -15.89 9.58 11.96
CA CYS A 149 -15.75 10.45 13.12
C CYS A 149 -14.65 11.49 12.87
N SER A 150 -14.82 12.70 13.39
CA SER A 150 -13.77 13.71 13.25
C SER A 150 -13.76 14.73 14.37
N LYS A 151 -12.57 15.29 14.60
CA LYS A 151 -12.37 16.46 15.45
C LYS A 151 -11.55 17.48 14.69
N LYS A 152 -12.06 18.70 14.60
CA LYS A 152 -11.35 19.87 14.05
C LYS A 152 -10.82 20.73 15.19
N ASN A 153 -9.80 21.53 14.91
CA ASN A 153 -9.15 22.44 15.85
C ASN A 153 -8.69 21.72 17.13
N VAL A 154 -7.94 20.63 16.94
CA VAL A 154 -7.49 19.75 18.04
C VAL A 154 -6.46 20.45 18.92
N SER A 155 -5.47 21.09 18.29
CA SER A 155 -4.46 21.92 18.93
C SER A 155 -4.00 23.03 17.97
N GLU A 156 -3.12 23.92 18.43
CA GLU A 156 -2.54 24.98 17.58
C GLU A 156 -1.85 24.42 16.32
N ASN A 157 -1.21 23.26 16.47
CA ASN A 157 -0.47 22.60 15.40
C ASN A 157 -1.25 21.46 14.73
N ILE A 158 -2.29 20.91 15.35
CA ILE A 158 -3.10 19.82 14.79
C ILE A 158 -4.46 20.37 14.37
N PHE A 159 -4.65 20.49 13.06
CA PHE A 159 -5.87 21.04 12.46
C PHE A 159 -7.05 20.10 12.60
N SER A 160 -6.84 18.81 12.35
CA SER A 160 -7.91 17.81 12.47
C SER A 160 -7.40 16.40 12.63
N ILE A 161 -8.18 15.58 13.31
CA ILE A 161 -8.05 14.13 13.31
C ILE A 161 -9.38 13.53 12.83
N LYS A 162 -9.30 12.61 11.88
CA LYS A 162 -10.45 11.85 11.36
C LYS A 162 -10.23 10.36 11.63
N LEU A 163 -11.31 9.69 11.99
CA LEU A 163 -11.39 8.23 12.13
C LEU A 163 -12.40 7.73 11.12
N LEU A 164 -11.97 6.85 10.23
CA LEU A 164 -12.81 6.32 9.16
C LEU A 164 -12.73 4.80 9.17
N ILE A 165 -13.87 4.13 9.07
CA ILE A 165 -13.93 2.72 8.68
C ILE A 165 -14.48 2.70 7.26
N LEU A 166 -13.70 2.16 6.32
CA LEU A 166 -14.12 2.05 4.93
C LEU A 166 -13.59 0.77 4.28
N ALA A 167 -14.28 0.31 3.25
CA ALA A 167 -13.84 -0.74 2.35
C ALA A 167 -13.68 -0.16 0.93
N SER A 168 -12.60 -0.52 0.24
CA SER A 168 -12.37 -0.09 -1.15
C SER A 168 -12.76 -1.19 -2.13
N MET A 169 -13.62 -0.84 -3.08
CA MET A 169 -14.02 -1.69 -4.20
C MET A 169 -12.98 -1.69 -5.33
N GLN A 170 -12.13 -0.65 -5.43
CA GLN A 170 -11.13 -0.48 -6.51
C GLN A 170 -9.86 -1.34 -6.35
N GLN A 171 -9.58 -1.94 -5.18
CA GLN A 171 -8.47 -2.91 -5.05
C GLN A 171 -8.71 -4.21 -5.83
N ARG A 172 -9.79 -4.30 -6.60
CA ARG A 172 -10.17 -5.46 -7.39
C ARG A 172 -9.88 -5.18 -8.85
N GLY A 173 -8.93 -5.92 -9.42
CA GLY A 173 -8.73 -5.92 -10.86
C GLY A 173 -10.04 -6.26 -11.57
N PHE A 174 -10.24 -5.69 -12.76
CA PHE A 174 -11.37 -5.84 -13.69
C PHE A 174 -11.86 -7.29 -13.99
N PHE A 175 -11.27 -8.32 -13.38
CA PHE A 175 -11.40 -9.74 -13.72
C PHE A 175 -12.41 -10.55 -12.88
N LEU A 176 -13.13 -9.95 -11.93
CA LEU A 176 -14.07 -10.67 -11.06
C LEU A 176 -15.48 -10.07 -11.10
N GLN A 177 -16.10 -10.02 -12.29
CA GLN A 177 -17.48 -9.52 -12.48
C GLN A 177 -18.60 -10.53 -12.12
N GLN A 178 -18.30 -11.67 -11.49
CA GLN A 178 -19.33 -12.68 -11.13
C GLN A 178 -19.37 -13.07 -9.65
N GLU A 179 -18.38 -12.67 -8.83
CA GLU A 179 -18.39 -12.88 -7.39
C GLU A 179 -17.90 -11.61 -6.69
N HIS A 180 -18.76 -10.61 -6.60
CA HIS A 180 -18.51 -9.46 -5.74
C HIS A 180 -18.62 -9.94 -4.29
N LYS A 181 -17.55 -9.81 -3.52
CA LYS A 181 -17.57 -10.06 -2.07
C LYS A 181 -16.81 -8.92 -1.41
N TYR A 182 -17.41 -8.25 -0.43
CA TYR A 182 -16.79 -7.15 0.32
C TYR A 182 -15.54 -7.60 1.09
N TYR A 183 -14.38 -7.57 0.45
CA TYR A 183 -13.10 -7.81 1.11
C TYR A 183 -12.29 -6.52 1.20
N GLY A 184 -11.79 -6.21 2.40
CA GLY A 184 -10.84 -5.11 2.66
C GLY A 184 -11.31 -4.02 3.62
N LEU A 185 -12.11 -4.33 4.66
CA LEU A 185 -12.49 -3.35 5.69
C LEU A 185 -11.25 -2.85 6.43
N GLN A 186 -11.06 -1.53 6.43
CA GLN A 186 -9.87 -0.88 6.96
C GLN A 186 -10.26 0.29 7.86
N LEU A 187 -9.53 0.43 8.96
CA LEU A 187 -9.59 1.60 9.84
C LEU A 187 -8.50 2.58 9.45
N TYR A 188 -8.88 3.84 9.22
CA TYR A 188 -7.99 4.94 8.94
C TYR A 188 -8.05 5.99 10.06
N ILE A 189 -6.88 6.38 10.56
CA ILE A 189 -6.69 7.54 11.42
C ILE A 189 -5.91 8.58 10.61
N VAL A 190 -6.59 9.65 10.19
CA VAL A 190 -5.99 10.71 9.37
C VAL A 190 -5.79 11.95 10.23
N ILE A 191 -4.54 12.33 10.44
CA ILE A 191 -4.14 13.46 11.26
C ILE A 191 -3.53 14.53 10.36
N GLU A 192 -4.14 15.71 10.34
CA GLU A 192 -3.62 16.87 9.62
C GLU A 192 -3.00 17.86 10.60
N SER A 193 -1.71 18.14 10.43
CA SER A 193 -0.94 19.05 11.28
C SER A 193 -0.17 20.10 10.47
N ARG A 194 0.31 21.14 11.15
CA ARG A 194 1.20 22.16 10.58
C ARG A 194 2.61 21.60 10.36
N THR A 195 3.11 20.82 11.31
CA THR A 195 4.43 20.19 11.27
C THR A 195 4.33 18.68 11.53
N PRO A 196 5.24 17.87 10.95
CA PRO A 196 5.22 16.41 11.10
C PRO A 196 5.69 15.91 12.48
N ASN A 197 6.30 16.76 13.29
CA ASN A 197 6.99 16.43 14.53
C ASN A 197 6.43 17.18 15.76
N ASP A 198 5.13 17.47 15.76
CA ASP A 198 4.48 18.09 16.91
C ASP A 198 4.48 17.17 18.14
N ASN A 199 4.84 17.68 19.32
CA ASN A 199 4.95 16.86 20.52
C ASN A 199 3.65 16.12 20.88
N LYS A 200 2.49 16.76 20.71
CA LYS A 200 1.20 16.11 21.02
C LYS A 200 0.83 15.06 19.98
N LEU A 201 1.23 15.25 18.72
CA LEU A 201 1.11 14.21 17.69
C LEU A 201 1.92 12.97 18.08
N LEU A 202 3.18 13.17 18.49
CA LEU A 202 4.07 12.08 18.89
C LEU A 202 3.59 11.36 20.15
N GLU A 203 3.10 12.10 21.13
CA GLU A 203 2.47 11.55 22.34
C GLU A 203 1.22 10.73 22.00
N PHE A 204 0.36 11.22 21.09
CA PHE A 204 -0.80 10.49 20.63
C PHE A 204 -0.44 9.19 19.89
N LEU A 205 0.57 9.22 19.01
CA LEU A 205 1.07 8.01 18.35
C LEU A 205 1.60 6.99 19.36
N LYS A 206 2.32 7.44 20.39
CA LYS A 206 2.82 6.59 21.46
C LYS A 206 1.68 5.94 22.26
N GLU A 207 0.65 6.71 22.59
CA GLU A 207 -0.53 6.20 23.30
C GLU A 207 -1.31 5.18 22.45
N LEU A 208 -1.32 5.33 21.12
CA LEU A 208 -1.86 4.35 20.19
C LEU A 208 -0.95 3.11 20.00
N GLY A 209 0.20 3.03 20.67
CA GLY A 209 1.14 1.91 20.56
C GLY A 209 2.06 1.96 19.33
N PHE A 210 2.09 3.10 18.61
CA PHE A 210 3.04 3.34 17.53
C PHE A 210 4.32 3.92 18.09
N ASP A 211 5.39 3.14 18.00
CA ASP A 211 6.74 3.57 18.35
C ASP A 211 7.26 4.52 17.25
N TRP A 212 6.90 5.80 17.40
CA TRP A 212 7.32 6.85 16.47
C TRP A 212 8.84 7.08 16.54
N GLU A 213 9.49 6.78 17.66
CA GLU A 213 10.94 6.90 17.82
C GLU A 213 11.63 5.91 16.88
N VAL A 214 11.12 4.68 16.75
CA VAL A 214 11.61 3.72 15.74
C VAL A 214 11.38 4.23 14.32
N ILE A 215 10.25 4.88 14.02
CA ILE A 215 10.00 5.49 12.69
C ILE A 215 10.95 6.68 12.43
N PHE A 216 11.21 7.49 13.45
CA PHE A 216 12.10 8.65 13.38
C PHE A 216 13.58 8.24 13.33
N PHE A 217 14.00 7.24 14.10
CA PHE A 217 15.32 6.61 14.00
C PHE A 217 15.48 5.95 12.63
N ARG A 218 14.48 5.24 12.11
CA ARG A 218 14.49 4.73 10.72
C ARG A 218 14.65 5.85 9.69
N ARG A 219 14.07 7.04 9.91
CA ARG A 219 14.21 8.23 9.04
C ARG A 219 15.51 9.01 9.21
N LYS A 220 16.05 9.10 10.43
CA LYS A 220 17.30 9.82 10.73
C LYS A 220 18.54 8.95 10.48
N LEU A 221 18.39 7.63 10.53
CA LEU A 221 19.35 6.62 10.06
C LEU A 221 19.20 6.32 8.56
N ALA A 222 18.19 6.84 7.87
CA ALA A 222 18.08 6.84 6.40
C ALA A 222 19.08 7.82 5.74
N ILE A 223 20.31 7.83 6.25
CA ILE A 223 21.50 8.12 5.45
C ILE A 223 21.89 6.87 4.64
N ASP A 224 21.42 5.67 5.01
CA ASP A 224 21.46 4.50 4.15
C ASP A 224 20.09 4.32 3.45
N ASP A 225 20.13 4.32 2.12
CA ASP A 225 19.02 4.41 1.17
C ASP A 225 17.89 3.42 1.51
N TRP A 226 16.67 3.91 1.82
CA TRP A 226 15.54 3.03 2.16
C TRP A 226 15.22 2.02 1.03
N THR A 227 15.50 2.44 -0.20
CA THR A 227 15.45 1.60 -1.39
C THR A 227 16.38 0.40 -1.28
N GLU A 228 17.60 0.60 -0.77
CA GLU A 228 18.59 -0.45 -0.54
C GLU A 228 18.04 -1.47 0.45
N ILE A 229 17.52 -1.01 1.59
CA ILE A 229 16.99 -1.90 2.65
C ILE A 229 15.77 -2.70 2.17
N GLU A 230 14.81 -2.07 1.49
CA GLU A 230 13.62 -2.76 1.00
C GLU A 230 13.95 -3.78 -0.09
N CYS A 231 14.88 -3.45 -0.98
CA CYS A 231 15.31 -4.33 -2.05
C CYS A 231 16.20 -5.48 -1.55
N GLU A 232 17.01 -5.27 -0.50
CA GLU A 232 17.79 -6.35 0.13
C GLU A 232 16.91 -7.33 0.91
N LYS A 233 15.82 -6.85 1.54
CA LYS A 233 14.89 -7.70 2.29
C LYS A 233 13.91 -8.47 1.42
N ASN A 234 13.50 -7.90 0.28
CA ASN A 234 12.48 -8.50 -0.58
C ASN A 234 12.91 -8.49 -2.05
N SER A 235 13.10 -9.67 -2.63
CA SER A 235 13.51 -9.85 -4.02
C SER A 235 12.48 -9.32 -5.03
N GLU A 236 11.18 -9.32 -4.71
CA GLU A 236 10.15 -8.74 -5.58
C GLU A 236 10.20 -7.20 -5.57
N ASN A 237 10.61 -6.59 -4.46
CA ASN A 237 10.88 -5.15 -4.41
C ASN A 237 12.10 -4.81 -5.27
N LEU A 238 13.19 -5.57 -5.13
CA LEU A 238 14.38 -5.42 -5.99
C LEU A 238 14.04 -5.60 -7.48
N LYS A 239 13.22 -6.59 -7.82
CA LYS A 239 12.75 -6.82 -9.19
C LYS A 239 11.97 -5.63 -9.75
N SER A 240 11.04 -5.11 -8.96
CA SER A 240 10.20 -3.97 -9.33
C SER A 240 11.07 -2.71 -9.49
N PHE A 241 12.01 -2.49 -8.58
CA PHE A 241 12.98 -1.41 -8.64
C PHE A 241 13.83 -1.47 -9.92
N LEU A 242 14.44 -2.63 -10.22
CA LEU A 242 15.29 -2.79 -11.41
C LEU A 242 14.53 -2.57 -12.72
N ARG A 243 13.27 -3.02 -12.80
CA ARG A 243 12.42 -2.78 -13.97
C ARG A 243 12.03 -1.32 -14.14
N ALA A 244 11.69 -0.66 -13.05
CA ALA A 244 11.30 0.74 -13.08
C ALA A 244 12.47 1.66 -13.44
N LYS A 245 13.69 1.32 -12.99
CA LYS A 245 14.89 2.14 -13.19
C LYS A 245 15.61 1.87 -14.52
N TYR A 246 15.58 0.64 -15.02
CA TYR A 246 16.35 0.22 -16.21
C TYR A 246 15.43 -0.34 -17.29
N GLU A 247 14.76 0.57 -18.01
CA GLU A 247 13.69 0.26 -18.97
C GLU A 247 14.11 -0.68 -20.12
N THR A 248 15.41 -0.75 -20.48
CA THR A 248 15.90 -1.62 -21.55
C THR A 248 16.23 -3.05 -21.11
N LEU A 249 16.17 -3.34 -19.80
CA LEU A 249 16.31 -4.69 -19.28
C LEU A 249 14.95 -5.41 -19.32
N ASN A 250 14.89 -6.55 -20.02
CA ASN A 250 13.66 -7.31 -20.16
C ASN A 250 13.39 -8.19 -18.93
N TYR A 251 12.23 -8.87 -18.94
CA TYR A 251 11.82 -9.77 -17.85
C TYR A 251 12.88 -10.82 -17.49
N PHE A 252 13.52 -11.42 -18.50
CA PHE A 252 14.51 -12.48 -18.33
C PHE A 252 15.84 -11.94 -17.79
N ASP A 253 16.27 -10.76 -18.25
CA ASP A 253 17.49 -10.09 -17.77
C ASP A 253 17.40 -9.81 -16.27
N VAL A 254 16.30 -9.19 -15.83
CA VAL A 254 16.07 -8.85 -14.42
C VAL A 254 16.01 -10.12 -13.55
N ASN A 255 15.35 -11.18 -14.04
CA ASN A 255 15.29 -12.44 -13.30
C ASN A 255 16.66 -13.15 -13.20
N ASN A 256 17.49 -13.06 -14.24
CA ASN A 256 18.86 -13.60 -14.19
C ASN A 256 19.73 -12.84 -13.19
N ILE A 257 19.61 -11.51 -13.13
CA ILE A 257 20.28 -10.68 -12.10
C ILE A 257 19.82 -11.10 -10.70
N LEU A 258 18.50 -11.17 -10.47
CA LEU A 258 17.93 -11.57 -9.18
C LEU A 258 18.39 -12.95 -8.75
N ARG A 259 18.37 -13.93 -9.65
CA ARG A 259 18.82 -15.30 -9.35
C ARG A 259 20.27 -15.30 -8.88
N LEU A 260 21.14 -14.54 -9.53
CA LEU A 260 22.56 -14.48 -9.18
C LEU A 260 22.78 -13.74 -7.85
N VAL A 261 22.07 -12.62 -7.63
CA VAL A 261 22.11 -11.81 -6.40
C VAL A 261 21.63 -12.61 -5.20
N VAL A 262 20.48 -13.28 -5.30
CA VAL A 262 19.90 -14.10 -4.23
C VAL A 262 20.77 -15.31 -3.92
N LYS A 263 21.22 -16.05 -4.95
CA LYS A 263 22.08 -17.23 -4.80
C LYS A 263 23.38 -16.91 -4.08
N ASN A 264 23.95 -15.73 -4.33
CA ASN A 264 25.23 -15.31 -3.77
C ASN A 264 25.10 -14.33 -2.60
N GLN A 265 23.88 -14.00 -2.16
CA GLN A 265 23.61 -12.99 -1.13
C GLN A 265 24.43 -11.71 -1.38
N LEU A 266 24.28 -11.13 -2.57
CA LEU A 266 24.97 -9.89 -2.95
C LEU A 266 24.16 -8.68 -2.45
N PRO A 267 24.82 -7.60 -2.00
CA PRO A 267 24.12 -6.41 -1.53
C PRO A 267 23.43 -5.67 -2.69
N PHE A 268 22.43 -4.86 -2.39
CA PHE A 268 21.65 -4.13 -3.40
C PHE A 268 22.53 -3.24 -4.28
N LYS A 269 23.55 -2.59 -3.71
CA LYS A 269 24.51 -1.77 -4.48
C LYS A 269 25.18 -2.55 -5.63
N VAL A 270 25.43 -3.85 -5.42
CA VAL A 270 25.95 -4.73 -6.48
C VAL A 270 24.88 -5.00 -7.53
N ALA A 271 23.64 -5.28 -7.12
CA ALA A 271 22.53 -5.51 -8.05
C ALA A 271 22.24 -4.27 -8.93
N ASP A 272 22.23 -3.07 -8.33
CA ASP A 272 22.03 -1.80 -9.02
C ASP A 272 23.19 -1.53 -10.01
N LYS A 273 24.44 -1.77 -9.58
CA LYS A 273 25.61 -1.59 -10.45
C LYS A 273 25.65 -2.59 -11.60
N MET A 274 25.30 -3.85 -11.35
CA MET A 274 25.16 -4.89 -12.38
C MET A 274 24.14 -4.47 -13.44
N ALA A 275 22.96 -4.04 -13.00
CA ALA A 275 21.88 -3.61 -13.88
C ALA A 275 22.27 -2.38 -14.69
N LEU A 276 22.97 -1.40 -14.07
CA LEU A 276 23.50 -0.23 -14.77
C LEU A 276 24.47 -0.60 -15.90
N LEU A 277 25.42 -1.52 -15.63
CA LEU A 277 26.40 -1.96 -16.62
C LEU A 277 25.72 -2.65 -17.82
N LEU A 278 24.76 -3.54 -17.54
CA LEU A 278 24.01 -4.25 -18.56
C LEU A 278 23.07 -3.34 -19.35
N PHE A 279 22.45 -2.36 -18.68
CA PHE A 279 21.62 -1.33 -19.28
C PHE A 279 22.41 -0.49 -20.29
N LYS A 280 23.61 -0.02 -19.90
CA LYS A 280 24.52 0.69 -20.81
C LYS A 280 24.90 -0.15 -22.02
N MET A 281 25.27 -1.41 -21.79
CA MET A 281 25.62 -2.35 -22.86
C MET A 281 24.49 -2.54 -23.87
N LYS A 282 23.25 -2.69 -23.40
CA LYS A 282 22.08 -2.79 -24.28
C LYS A 282 21.83 -1.51 -25.07
N ASN A 283 21.93 -0.36 -24.42
CA ASN A 283 21.73 0.92 -25.10
C ASN A 283 22.78 1.17 -26.19
N GLU A 284 24.05 0.84 -25.94
CA GLU A 284 25.10 0.95 -26.95
C GLU A 284 24.86 0.02 -28.16
N ARG A 285 24.40 -1.21 -27.92
CA ARG A 285 24.06 -2.16 -29.01
C ARG A 285 22.91 -1.63 -29.86
N VAL A 286 21.91 -1.01 -29.23
CA VAL A 286 20.80 -0.34 -29.95
C VAL A 286 21.31 0.86 -30.75
N SER A 287 22.18 1.69 -30.17
CA SER A 287 22.78 2.84 -30.88
C SER A 287 23.64 2.42 -32.07
N ARG A 288 24.50 1.39 -31.94
CA ARG A 288 25.33 0.87 -33.04
C ARG A 288 24.51 0.23 -34.15
N SER A 289 23.37 -0.37 -33.82
CA SER A 289 22.46 -0.94 -34.81
C SER A 289 21.76 0.16 -35.63
N LYS A 290 21.46 1.31 -35.02
CA LYS A 290 20.90 2.49 -35.71
C LYS A 290 21.92 3.20 -36.60
N ASP A 291 23.19 3.26 -36.18
CA ASP A 291 24.27 3.86 -36.99
C ASP A 291 24.63 3.00 -38.22
N HIS A 292 24.52 1.67 -38.13
CA HIS A 292 24.71 0.77 -39.27
C HIS A 292 23.51 0.68 -40.22
N GLY A 293 22.31 1.07 -39.78
CA GLY A 293 21.10 1.11 -40.62
C GLY A 293 21.09 2.20 -41.69
N TYR A 294 22.02 3.16 -41.65
CA TYR A 294 22.11 4.24 -42.65
C TYR A 294 22.99 3.91 -43.87
N GLN A 295 23.57 2.70 -43.96
CA GLN A 295 24.46 2.35 -45.08
C GLN A 295 24.12 1.08 -45.88
N GLU A 296 23.11 0.29 -45.52
CA GLU A 296 22.73 -0.88 -46.35
C GLU A 296 21.22 -1.01 -46.57
N ASN A 297 20.82 -0.62 -47.79
CA ASN A 297 19.81 -1.21 -48.68
C ASN A 297 18.30 -1.09 -48.38
N GLU A 298 17.66 -0.31 -49.26
CA GLU A 298 16.22 -0.10 -49.57
C GLU A 298 15.38 -1.35 -49.95
N TYR A 299 15.77 -2.57 -49.59
CA TYR A 299 14.97 -3.77 -49.95
C TYR A 299 14.94 -4.82 -48.84
N GLN A 300 14.19 -4.54 -47.77
CA GLN A 300 13.62 -5.54 -46.84
C GLN A 300 12.71 -4.84 -45.79
N GLU A 301 11.61 -4.23 -46.25
CA GLU A 301 10.67 -3.50 -45.36
C GLU A 301 9.59 -4.36 -44.68
N GLU A 302 9.58 -5.69 -44.82
CA GLU A 302 8.47 -6.51 -44.28
C GLU A 302 8.83 -7.54 -43.19
N GLN A 303 10.04 -7.54 -42.62
CA GLN A 303 10.37 -8.42 -41.47
C GLN A 303 11.00 -7.73 -40.26
N SER A 304 11.15 -6.41 -40.29
CA SER A 304 12.08 -5.70 -39.39
C SER A 304 11.42 -5.07 -38.14
N GLN A 305 10.14 -5.31 -37.88
CA GLN A 305 9.42 -4.69 -36.74
C GLN A 305 9.26 -5.58 -35.49
N GLN A 306 9.82 -6.80 -35.46
CA GLN A 306 9.61 -7.71 -34.32
C GLN A 306 10.79 -7.95 -33.36
N ASP A 307 12.02 -7.52 -33.65
CA ASP A 307 13.18 -7.97 -32.83
C ASP A 307 14.15 -6.88 -32.31
N GLU A 308 13.80 -5.59 -32.32
CA GLU A 308 14.68 -4.54 -31.78
C GLU A 308 14.71 -4.47 -30.22
N TYR A 309 13.83 -5.18 -29.52
CA TYR A 309 13.75 -5.21 -28.05
C TYR A 309 14.03 -6.59 -27.42
N SER A 310 14.31 -7.63 -28.21
CA SER A 310 14.13 -9.03 -27.77
C SER A 310 15.41 -9.83 -27.49
N ILE A 311 16.62 -9.31 -27.73
CA ILE A 311 17.84 -10.08 -27.42
C ILE A 311 18.06 -10.08 -25.91
N THR A 312 17.63 -11.18 -25.29
CA THR A 312 17.86 -11.48 -23.88
C THR A 312 19.36 -11.65 -23.64
N LEU A 313 19.87 -11.06 -22.57
CA LEU A 313 21.28 -11.15 -22.20
C LEU A 313 21.65 -12.59 -21.88
N LYS A 314 22.82 -13.01 -22.36
CA LYS A 314 23.40 -14.31 -22.02
C LYS A 314 23.76 -14.33 -20.53
N LYS A 315 23.62 -15.50 -19.91
CA LYS A 315 24.02 -15.70 -18.51
C LYS A 315 25.49 -15.32 -18.25
N ALA A 316 26.37 -15.52 -19.24
CA ALA A 316 27.77 -15.12 -19.18
C ALA A 316 27.96 -13.59 -19.05
N GLU A 317 27.10 -12.79 -19.69
CA GLU A 317 27.13 -11.32 -19.60
C GLU A 317 26.70 -10.86 -18.20
N VAL A 318 25.66 -11.49 -17.64
CA VAL A 318 25.20 -11.22 -16.27
C VAL A 318 26.25 -11.66 -15.23
N ALA A 319 26.97 -12.76 -15.50
CA ALA A 319 28.07 -13.22 -14.65
C ALA A 319 29.28 -12.28 -14.70
N ALA A 320 29.62 -11.76 -15.88
CA ALA A 320 30.68 -10.77 -16.08
C ALA A 320 30.36 -9.46 -15.36
N SER A 321 29.12 -8.96 -15.49
CA SER A 321 28.70 -7.73 -14.80
C SER A 321 28.71 -7.89 -13.28
N ALA A 322 28.39 -9.08 -12.75
CA ALA A 322 28.47 -9.36 -11.32
C ALA A 322 29.89 -9.26 -10.77
N LYS A 323 30.88 -9.81 -11.47
CA LYS A 323 32.29 -9.71 -11.06
C LYS A 323 32.80 -8.29 -11.12
N LEU A 324 32.52 -7.57 -12.21
CA LEU A 324 32.90 -6.18 -12.36
C LEU A 324 32.25 -5.32 -11.27
N ALA A 325 30.94 -5.48 -11.02
CA ALA A 325 30.24 -4.75 -9.97
C ALA A 325 30.84 -5.00 -8.58
N CYS A 326 31.17 -6.26 -8.25
CA CYS A 326 31.85 -6.58 -6.99
C CYS A 326 33.26 -5.96 -6.92
N ALA A 327 34.03 -6.01 -8.01
CA ALA A 327 35.36 -5.41 -8.08
C ALA A 327 35.31 -3.88 -7.91
N TYR A 328 34.39 -3.20 -8.61
CA TYR A 328 34.18 -1.75 -8.52
C TYR A 328 33.78 -1.30 -7.11
N LEU A 329 33.03 -2.13 -6.39
CA LEU A 329 32.58 -1.84 -5.02
C LEU A 329 33.53 -2.35 -3.94
N GLY A 330 34.69 -2.91 -4.32
CA GLY A 330 35.68 -3.43 -3.38
C GLY A 330 35.25 -4.69 -2.61
N ILE A 331 34.22 -5.41 -3.09
CA ILE A 331 33.66 -6.59 -2.42
C ILE A 331 34.45 -7.83 -2.84
N GLN A 332 35.28 -8.35 -1.94
CA GLN A 332 36.05 -9.59 -2.15
C GLN A 332 35.19 -10.82 -1.83
N LYS A 333 34.19 -11.11 -2.67
CA LYS A 333 33.34 -12.32 -2.55
C LYS A 333 33.51 -13.22 -3.78
N LYS A 334 33.77 -14.50 -3.56
CA LYS A 334 33.83 -15.50 -4.64
C LYS A 334 32.40 -15.83 -5.10
N ILE A 335 32.02 -15.33 -6.27
CA ILE A 335 30.68 -15.54 -6.84
C ILE A 335 30.58 -16.96 -7.40
N ILE A 336 29.49 -17.66 -7.07
CA ILE A 336 29.14 -18.99 -7.54
C ILE A 336 28.24 -18.85 -8.77
N PHE A 337 28.77 -19.20 -9.93
CA PHE A 337 28.05 -19.21 -11.20
C PHE A 337 27.32 -20.54 -11.43
N ASP A 338 26.45 -20.60 -12.43
CA ASP A 338 25.84 -21.85 -12.87
C ASP A 338 26.86 -22.69 -13.67
N ARG A 339 26.73 -24.03 -13.63
CA ARG A 339 27.71 -24.96 -14.20
C ARG A 339 27.79 -24.92 -15.73
N ASP A 340 26.81 -24.31 -16.38
CA ASP A 340 26.64 -24.19 -17.83
C ASP A 340 27.34 -22.95 -18.42
N ILE A 341 28.09 -22.18 -17.62
CA ILE A 341 28.76 -20.94 -18.06
C ILE A 341 30.27 -21.16 -18.14
N SER A 342 30.87 -20.93 -19.31
CA SER A 342 32.32 -21.03 -19.48
C SER A 342 33.05 -19.81 -18.90
N VAL A 343 34.20 -20.03 -18.27
CA VAL A 343 35.02 -18.95 -17.69
C VAL A 343 35.57 -18.02 -18.78
N GLU A 344 35.86 -18.57 -19.96
CA GLU A 344 36.38 -17.86 -21.12
C GLU A 344 35.34 -16.86 -21.69
N GLU A 345 34.07 -17.24 -21.76
CA GLU A 345 33.00 -16.32 -22.18
C GLU A 345 32.78 -15.20 -21.16
N ILE A 346 32.87 -15.49 -19.86
CA ILE A 346 32.77 -14.46 -18.82
C ILE A 346 33.89 -13.43 -19.00
N SER A 347 35.14 -13.86 -19.19
CA SER A 347 36.27 -12.93 -19.39
C SER A 347 36.17 -12.14 -20.70
N LYS A 348 35.60 -12.72 -21.76
CA LYS A 348 35.31 -11.98 -23.00
C LYS A 348 34.34 -10.82 -22.74
N TYR A 349 33.25 -11.06 -22.02
CA TYR A 349 32.25 -10.04 -21.70
C TYR A 349 32.71 -9.06 -20.62
N GLU A 350 33.60 -9.46 -19.70
CA GLU A 350 34.27 -8.53 -18.78
C GLU A 350 35.06 -7.47 -19.55
N ASN A 351 35.83 -7.89 -20.57
CA ASN A 351 36.59 -6.97 -21.42
C ASN A 351 35.67 -6.06 -22.24
N GLU A 352 34.55 -6.57 -22.73
CA GLU A 352 33.54 -5.76 -23.44
C GLU A 352 32.92 -4.70 -22.50
N LEU A 353 32.52 -5.11 -21.28
CA LEU A 353 31.90 -4.23 -20.28
C LEU A 353 32.86 -3.17 -19.70
N THR A 354 34.17 -3.42 -19.72
CA THR A 354 35.19 -2.50 -19.19
C THR A 354 35.62 -1.45 -20.24
N ASN A 355 35.43 -1.75 -21.52
CA ASN A 355 35.81 -0.88 -22.64
C ASN A 355 34.64 -0.03 -23.20
N MET A 356 33.52 0.00 -22.49
CA MET A 356 32.39 0.94 -22.67
C MET A 356 32.48 2.07 -21.64
#